data_AF-A0A2H5PFR5-F1
#
_entry.id   AF-A0A2H5PFR5-F1
#
_cell.length_a   1.000
_cell.length_b   1.000
_cell.length_c   1.000
_cell.angle_alpha   90.00
_cell.angle_beta   90.00
_cell.angle_gamma   90.00
#
_symmetry.space_group_name_H-M   'P 1'
#
loop_
_entity.id
_entity.type
_entity.pdbx_description
1 polymer ?
#
loop_
_entity_poly.entity_id
_entity_poly.type
_entity_poly.pdbx_seq_one_letter_code
_entity_poly.pdbx_strand_id
1 'polypeptide(L)' 'MEKVEKWNQERILCELGDNLSLPTAQQKRKTQEKGHSMSHDLKIFDFQTIVAATNNFSLINKLGEGGFGPVYR' A
#
# COMPACT_ATOMS: atom_id res chain seq x y z
N MET A 1 38.60 6.84 -3.39
CA MET A 1 37.48 7.01 -4.34
C MET A 1 36.51 5.82 -4.25
N GLU A 2 37.01 4.60 -4.14
CA GLU A 2 36.25 3.34 -3.97
C GLU A 2 35.20 3.30 -2.82
N LYS A 3 35.44 4.03 -1.71
CA LYS A 3 34.49 4.08 -0.58
C LYS A 3 33.18 4.81 -0.90
N VAL A 4 33.24 5.80 -1.80
CA VAL A 4 32.06 6.57 -2.24
C VAL A 4 31.27 5.77 -3.26
N GLU A 5 31.95 5.04 -4.14
CA GLU A 5 31.34 4.15 -5.13
C GLU A 5 30.59 3.01 -4.44
N LYS A 6 31.21 2.38 -3.43
CA LYS A 6 30.56 1.36 -2.60
C LYS A 6 29.31 1.91 -1.91
N TRP A 7 29.39 3.10 -1.33
CA TRP A 7 28.24 3.74 -0.69
C TRP A 7 27.12 4.05 -1.71
N ASN A 8 27.50 4.50 -2.91
CA ASN A 8 26.54 4.79 -3.96
C ASN A 8 25.86 3.51 -4.51
N GLN A 9 26.60 2.39 -4.57
CA GLN A 9 26.07 1.07 -4.93
C GLN A 9 25.07 0.55 -3.87
N GLU A 10 25.40 0.65 -2.59
CA GLU A 10 24.50 0.27 -1.49
C GLU A 10 23.23 1.12 -1.46
N ARG A 11 23.33 2.41 -1.80
CA ARG A 11 22.20 3.33 -1.90
C ARG A 11 21.20 2.94 -2.99
N ILE A 12 21.71 2.57 -4.17
CA ILE A 12 20.89 2.17 -5.32
C ILE A 12 20.16 0.84 -5.03
N LEU A 13 20.80 -0.09 -4.31
CA LEU A 13 20.15 -1.36 -3.92
C LEU A 13 18.92 -1.13 -3.03
N CYS A 14 18.97 -0.16 -2.12
CA CYS A 14 17.81 0.23 -1.32
C CYS A 14 16.73 0.93 -2.14
N GLU A 15 17.10 1.74 -3.14
CA GLU A 15 16.13 2.47 -3.99
C GLU A 15 15.42 1.58 -5.02
N LEU A 16 16.04 0.46 -5.45
CA LEU A 16 15.48 -0.45 -6.45
C LEU A 16 14.85 -1.73 -5.86
N GLY A 17 15.03 -1.99 -4.56
CA GLY A 17 14.57 -3.20 -3.86
C GLY A 17 13.05 -3.43 -3.90
N ASP A 18 12.27 -2.40 -4.22
CA ASP A 18 10.81 -2.44 -4.23
C ASP A 18 10.20 -2.85 -5.59
N ASN A 19 11.01 -3.17 -6.61
CA ASN A 19 10.51 -3.51 -7.97
C ASN A 19 10.99 -4.84 -8.56
N LEU A 20 11.83 -5.64 -7.86
CA LEU A 20 12.26 -6.95 -8.36
C LEU A 20 11.75 -8.10 -7.48
N SER A 21 10.47 -8.47 -7.65
CA SER A 21 9.95 -9.73 -7.14
C SER A 21 10.46 -10.88 -8.01
N LEU A 22 11.62 -11.44 -7.67
CA LEU A 22 12.03 -12.76 -8.15
C LEU A 22 11.44 -13.83 -7.20
N PRO A 23 10.51 -14.69 -7.64
CA PRO A 23 9.83 -15.63 -6.76
C PRO A 23 10.69 -16.89 -6.57
N THR A 24 11.48 -16.94 -5.50
CA THR A 24 12.08 -18.20 -5.05
C THR A 24 11.22 -18.81 -3.94
N ALA A 25 10.42 -19.80 -4.34
CA ALA A 25 9.77 -20.85 -3.56
C ALA A 25 9.40 -20.59 -2.08
N GLN A 26 8.08 -20.46 -1.87
CA GLN A 26 7.30 -20.84 -0.69
C GLN A 26 7.75 -20.32 0.70
N GLN A 27 7.22 -19.17 1.12
CA GLN A 27 7.18 -18.82 2.55
C GLN A 27 5.96 -17.93 2.88
N LYS A 28 4.97 -18.54 3.54
CA LYS A 28 4.08 -18.00 4.60
C LYS A 28 3.70 -16.51 4.48
N ARG A 29 2.43 -16.22 4.13
CA ARG A 29 1.86 -14.85 4.15
C ARG A 29 2.13 -14.17 5.50
N LYS A 30 3.18 -13.37 5.56
CA LYS A 30 3.41 -12.33 6.54
C LYS A 30 3.27 -11.03 5.78
N THR A 31 2.16 -10.34 5.95
CA THR A 31 2.03 -8.96 5.51
C THR A 31 2.91 -8.10 6.43
N GLN A 32 4.06 -7.66 5.92
CA GLN A 32 4.78 -6.51 6.45
C GLN A 32 5.48 -5.80 5.30
N GLU A 33 4.96 -4.64 4.89
CA GLU A 33 5.74 -3.65 4.16
C GLU A 33 5.57 -2.30 4.84
N LYS A 34 6.60 -1.91 5.61
CA LYS A 34 6.85 -0.53 6.02
C LYS A 34 7.55 0.15 4.84
N GLY A 35 6.80 0.85 4.00
CA GLY A 35 7.35 1.83 3.07
C GLY A 35 7.39 3.20 3.73
N HIS A 36 8.58 3.80 3.87
CA HIS A 36 8.76 5.15 4.38
C HIS A 36 9.53 5.95 3.33
N SER A 37 8.86 6.80 2.56
CA SER A 37 9.35 8.14 2.22
C SER A 37 8.34 8.91 1.36
N MET A 38 8.11 10.17 1.76
CA MET A 38 7.22 11.18 1.15
C MET A 38 5.71 10.95 1.35
N SER A 39 5.32 10.39 2.49
CA SER A 39 3.91 10.12 2.80
C SER A 39 3.20 11.40 3.26
N HIS A 40 2.33 11.98 2.43
CA HIS A 40 1.03 12.37 3.01
C HIS A 40 0.52 11.16 3.80
N ASP A 41 0.01 11.34 5.02
CA ASP A 41 -0.47 10.27 5.91
C ASP A 41 -1.66 9.49 5.30
N LEU A 42 -1.41 8.78 4.20
CA LEU A 42 -2.38 7.97 3.50
C LEU A 42 -2.53 6.67 4.28
N LYS A 43 -3.65 6.59 4.99
CA LYS A 43 -4.07 5.37 5.66
C LYS A 43 -4.54 4.37 4.62
N ILE A 44 -3.88 3.21 4.57
CA ILE A 44 -4.33 2.08 3.77
C ILE A 44 -5.33 1.28 4.60
N PHE A 45 -6.48 0.99 4.01
CA PHE A 45 -7.54 0.20 4.64
C PHE A 45 -7.80 -1.08 3.84
N ASP A 46 -7.94 -2.19 4.54
CA ASP A 46 -8.38 -3.45 3.93
C ASP A 46 -9.85 -3.36 3.51
N PHE A 47 -10.22 -4.14 2.50
CA PHE A 47 -11.61 -4.20 2.02
C PHE A 47 -12.61 -4.52 3.15
N GLN A 48 -12.24 -5.44 4.06
CA GLN A 48 -13.08 -5.80 5.20
C GLN A 48 -13.36 -4.60 6.12
N THR A 49 -12.40 -3.70 6.28
CA THR A 49 -12.57 -2.47 7.06
C THR A 49 -13.57 -1.53 6.40
N ILE A 50 -13.52 -1.39 5.07
CA ILE A 50 -14.46 -0.57 4.30
C ILE A 50 -15.88 -1.15 4.39
N VAL A 51 -16.01 -2.48 4.26
CA VAL A 51 -17.29 -3.19 4.40
C VAL A 51 -17.87 -2.96 5.80
N ALA A 52 -17.07 -3.08 6.85
CA ALA A 52 -17.52 -2.85 8.21
C ALA A 52 -17.94 -1.38 8.43
N ALA A 53 -17.16 -0.42 7.95
CA ALA A 53 -17.45 1.01 8.09
C ALA A 53 -18.78 1.40 7.40
N THR A 54 -19.01 0.88 6.19
CA THR A 54 -20.22 1.18 5.41
C THR A 54 -21.43 0.32 5.79
N ASN A 55 -21.32 -0.55 6.80
CA ASN A 55 -22.32 -1.57 7.13
C ASN A 55 -22.75 -2.40 5.90
N ASN A 56 -21.75 -3.00 5.24
CA ASN A 56 -21.91 -3.76 4.00
C ASN A 56 -22.62 -2.97 2.90
N PHE A 57 -22.21 -1.72 2.68
CA PHE A 57 -22.81 -0.81 1.69
C PHE A 57 -24.34 -0.69 1.84
N SER A 58 -24.84 -0.67 3.08
CA SER A 58 -26.26 -0.52 3.36
C SER A 58 -26.81 0.78 2.79
N LEU A 59 -28.04 0.72 2.25
CA LEU A 59 -28.73 1.90 1.72
C LEU A 59 -28.92 3.01 2.77
N ILE A 60 -28.99 2.66 4.05
CA ILE A 60 -29.07 3.63 5.15
C ILE A 60 -27.82 4.52 5.23
N ASN A 61 -26.67 3.98 4.80
CA ASN A 61 -25.41 4.70 4.76
C ASN A 61 -25.12 5.34 3.40
N LYS A 62 -26.00 5.20 2.40
CA LYS A 62 -25.83 5.87 1.11
C LYS A 62 -26.08 7.37 1.27
N LEU A 63 -25.09 8.17 0.88
CA LEU A 63 -25.16 9.63 0.86
C LEU A 63 -25.78 10.16 -0.44
N GLY A 64 -25.56 9.45 -1.56
CA GLY A 64 -26.07 9.85 -2.86
C GLY A 64 -25.52 8.99 -3.99
N GLU A 65 -25.96 9.28 -5.22
CA GLU A 65 -25.44 8.69 -6.45
C GLU A 65 -25.47 9.73 -7.58
N GLY A 66 -24.43 9.73 -8.41
CA GLY A 66 -24.30 10.64 -9.55
C GLY A 66 -23.19 10.18 -10.48
N GLY A 67 -22.52 11.12 -11.17
CA GLY A 67 -21.42 10.80 -12.10
C GLY A 67 -20.21 10.09 -11.49
N PHE A 68 -20.11 10.05 -10.16
CA PHE A 68 -19.09 9.34 -9.39
C PHE A 68 -19.52 7.92 -8.94
N GLY A 69 -20.77 7.53 -9.24
CA GLY A 69 -21.40 6.34 -8.67
C GLY A 69 -21.96 6.56 -7.26
N PRO A 70 -22.28 5.48 -6.53
CA PRO A 70 -22.85 5.56 -5.19
C PRO A 70 -21.80 5.92 -4.13
N VAL A 71 -22.14 6.85 -3.24
CA VAL A 71 -21.27 7.31 -2.14
C VAL A 71 -21.88 6.87 -0.81
N TYR A 72 -21.04 6.36 0.10
CA TYR A 72 -21.45 5.87 1.43
C TYR A 72 -20.69 6.59 2.55
N ARG A 73 -21.32 6.73 3.72
CA ARG A 73 -20.69 7.19 4.97
C ARG A 73 -20.18 6.05 5.85
#